data_AF-A0A0K2URX3-F1
#
_entry.id   AF-A0A0K2URX3-F1
#
_cell.length_a   1.000
_cell.length_b   1.000
_cell.length_c   1.000
_cell.angle_alpha   90.00
_cell.angle_beta   90.00
_cell.angle_gamma   90.00
#
_symmetry.space_group_name_H-M   'P 1'
#
loop_
_entity.id
_entity.type
_entity.pdbx_description
1 polymer ?
#
loop_
_entity_poly.entity_id
_entity_poly.type
_entity_poly.pdbx_seq_one_letter_code
_entity_poly.pdbx_strand_id
1 'polypeptide(L)'
;LVYPYYLVSTFEMSSTMDVEKLSLPKLDEEIKNLAQGKEVDTLFHIYEHLLTSPLGEENTNVTQWTGFTVDDQTFALSKPTDTVDPIYGDPVTQKLILGAQVSNGKVNHEDPAISGEGLKIKMLNGKEINLVKKDGKLMANDMPVKNVFSSANATIFVLEYFLFVSDSDICEGIDRIQKKEGVVHTPWGSHPYEEK
;
A
#
# COMPACT_ATOMS: atom_id res chain seq x y z
N LEU A 1 -42.47 4.29 -35.88
CA LEU A 1 -41.45 5.36 -35.69
C LEU A 1 -41.75 6.06 -34.38
N VAL A 2 -40.69 6.37 -33.63
CA VAL A 2 -40.59 7.06 -32.33
C VAL A 2 -40.57 6.15 -31.08
N TYR A 3 -39.33 5.91 -30.61
CA TYR A 3 -38.91 5.40 -29.30
C TYR A 3 -38.60 6.61 -28.35
N PRO A 4 -38.37 6.42 -27.04
CA PRO A 4 -39.10 7.09 -25.97
C PRO A 4 -38.31 8.23 -25.30
N TYR A 5 -39.02 9.08 -24.53
CA TYR A 5 -38.40 9.97 -23.56
C TYR A 5 -38.11 9.19 -22.28
N TYR A 6 -36.83 8.92 -22.01
CA TYR A 6 -36.37 8.51 -20.68
C TYR A 6 -36.33 9.75 -19.78
N LEU A 7 -37.01 9.65 -18.64
CA LEU A 7 -36.82 10.54 -17.49
C LEU A 7 -35.36 10.39 -17.02
N VAL A 8 -34.56 11.43 -17.26
CA VAL A 8 -33.24 11.57 -16.63
C VAL A 8 -33.50 11.86 -15.16
N SER A 9 -33.46 10.82 -14.33
CA SER A 9 -33.32 10.97 -12.89
C SER A 9 -31.96 11.59 -12.65
N THR A 10 -31.93 12.90 -12.39
CA THR A 10 -30.74 13.56 -11.84
C THR A 10 -30.51 12.96 -10.46
N PHE A 11 -29.60 11.98 -10.41
CA PHE A 11 -29.09 11.44 -9.17
C PHE A 11 -28.30 12.58 -8.51
N GLU A 12 -28.91 13.27 -7.56
CA GLU A 12 -28.19 14.16 -6.67
C GLU A 12 -27.12 13.30 -5.98
N MET A 13 -25.85 13.53 -6.31
CA MET A 13 -24.71 12.99 -5.57
C MET A 13 -24.68 13.66 -4.19
N SER A 14 -25.62 13.27 -3.33
CA SER A 14 -25.58 13.51 -1.91
C SER A 14 -24.57 12.56 -1.30
N SER A 15 -23.33 13.01 -1.21
CA SER A 15 -22.50 12.82 -0.02
C SER A 15 -21.17 13.53 -0.25
N THR A 16 -20.97 14.65 0.42
CA THR A 16 -19.64 14.95 0.97
C THR A 16 -19.35 13.84 1.99
N MET A 17 -18.98 12.64 1.53
CA MET A 17 -18.26 11.72 2.40
C MET A 17 -17.00 12.50 2.78
N ASP A 18 -16.85 12.84 4.06
CA ASP A 18 -15.52 13.12 4.59
C ASP A 18 -14.70 11.88 4.27
N VAL A 19 -13.93 11.94 3.17
CA VAL A 19 -13.02 10.87 2.84
C VAL A 19 -11.90 11.01 3.85
N GLU A 20 -11.99 10.22 4.91
CA GLU A 20 -11.04 10.21 6.01
C GLU A 20 -9.62 10.24 5.45
N LYS A 21 -8.79 11.18 5.89
CA LYS A 21 -7.40 11.24 5.45
C LYS A 21 -6.60 10.13 6.09
N LEU A 22 -5.60 9.62 5.39
CA LEU A 22 -4.58 8.80 6.01
C LEU A 22 -3.51 9.71 6.63
N SER A 23 -3.39 9.64 7.95
CA SER A 23 -2.37 10.34 8.72
C SER A 23 -1.07 9.54 8.66
N LEU A 24 -0.13 9.97 7.83
CA LEU A 24 1.15 9.30 7.58
C LEU A 24 2.22 9.81 8.55
N PRO A 25 3.12 8.96 9.08
CA PRO A 25 4.25 9.45 9.88
C PRO A 25 5.14 10.41 9.08
N LYS A 26 5.97 11.20 9.77
CA LYS A 26 6.95 12.05 9.10
C LYS A 26 7.93 11.18 8.30
N LEU A 27 8.10 11.49 7.02
CA LEU A 27 9.04 10.75 6.18
C LEU A 27 10.48 11.01 6.65
N ASP A 28 11.26 9.93 6.73
CA ASP A 28 12.65 9.99 7.15
C ASP A 28 13.57 10.07 5.93
N GLU A 29 14.26 11.20 5.75
CA GLU A 29 15.13 11.41 4.59
C GLU A 29 16.33 10.45 4.59
N GLU A 30 16.80 10.02 5.77
CA GLU A 30 17.89 9.06 5.89
C GLU A 30 17.50 7.71 5.27
N ILE A 31 16.34 7.15 5.64
CA ILE A 31 15.89 5.88 5.05
C ILE A 31 15.64 6.00 3.54
N LYS A 32 15.11 7.14 3.08
CA LYS A 32 14.90 7.39 1.65
C LYS A 32 16.22 7.33 0.88
N ASN A 33 17.24 8.03 1.36
CA ASN A 33 18.58 8.00 0.75
C ASN A 33 19.24 6.61 0.82
N LEU A 34 19.05 5.88 1.93
CA LEU A 34 19.58 4.51 2.08
C LEU A 34 18.94 3.52 1.11
N ALA A 35 17.67 3.73 0.78
CA ALA A 35 16.85 2.85 -0.04
C ALA A 35 16.75 3.30 -1.51
N GLN A 36 17.17 4.52 -1.83
CA GLN A 36 17.13 5.10 -3.16
C GLN A 36 17.86 4.22 -4.19
N GLY A 37 17.18 3.88 -5.28
CA GLY A 37 17.72 3.02 -6.33
C GLY A 37 17.97 1.57 -5.89
N LYS A 38 17.41 1.16 -4.74
CA LYS A 38 17.43 -0.22 -4.23
C LYS A 38 16.05 -0.86 -4.26
N GLU A 39 15.34 -0.60 -5.35
CA GLU A 39 14.11 -1.29 -5.73
C GLU A 39 12.92 -1.03 -4.79
N VAL A 40 12.88 0.08 -4.05
CA VAL A 40 11.69 0.46 -3.25
C VAL A 40 11.26 1.90 -3.51
N ASP A 41 11.63 2.45 -4.67
CA ASP A 41 11.32 3.85 -5.04
C ASP A 41 9.81 4.07 -5.17
N THR A 42 9.06 3.02 -5.54
CA THR A 42 7.59 3.05 -5.65
C THR A 42 6.92 3.35 -4.32
N LEU A 43 7.41 2.79 -3.20
CA LEU A 43 6.87 3.08 -1.87
C LEU A 43 6.94 4.59 -1.57
N PHE A 44 8.10 5.20 -1.80
CA PHE A 44 8.30 6.63 -1.56
C PHE A 44 7.48 7.49 -2.52
N HIS A 45 7.37 7.09 -3.78
CA HIS A 45 6.52 7.77 -4.75
C HIS A 45 5.06 7.83 -4.28
N ILE A 46 4.49 6.69 -3.86
CA ILE A 46 3.11 6.61 -3.33
C ILE A 46 2.98 7.50 -2.09
N TYR A 47 3.95 7.42 -1.17
CA TYR A 47 3.99 8.19 0.06
C TYR A 47 3.90 9.71 -0.20
N GLU A 48 4.80 10.21 -1.03
CA GLU A 48 4.91 11.63 -1.34
C GLU A 48 3.70 12.11 -2.15
N HIS A 49 3.25 11.33 -3.13
CA HIS A 49 2.09 11.68 -3.93
C HIS A 49 0.82 11.76 -3.06
N LEU A 50 0.61 10.80 -2.15
CA LEU A 50 -0.55 10.83 -1.26
C LEU A 50 -0.54 12.07 -0.34
N LEU A 51 0.63 12.47 0.19
CA LEU A 51 0.77 13.68 1.01
C LEU A 51 0.42 14.98 0.27
N THR A 52 0.57 15.01 -1.05
CA THR A 52 0.14 16.16 -1.88
C THR A 52 -1.34 16.11 -2.26
N SER A 53 -2.02 14.99 -1.99
CA SER A 53 -3.43 14.81 -2.31
C SER A 53 -4.35 15.25 -1.15
N PRO A 54 -5.65 15.45 -1.38
CA PRO A 54 -6.62 15.70 -0.31
C PRO A 54 -6.80 14.52 0.67
N LEU A 55 -6.27 13.33 0.37
CA LEU A 55 -6.47 12.10 1.14
C LEU A 55 -5.30 11.73 2.04
N GLY A 56 -4.19 12.45 1.95
CA GLY A 56 -3.04 12.29 2.82
C GLY A 56 -2.85 13.51 3.72
N GLU A 57 -2.25 13.28 4.87
CA GLU A 57 -1.66 14.33 5.70
C GLU A 57 -0.44 13.80 6.43
N GLU A 58 0.52 14.68 6.71
CA GLU A 58 1.68 14.33 7.52
C GLU A 58 1.38 14.51 9.01
N ASN A 59 1.68 13.49 9.81
CA ASN A 59 1.64 13.50 11.25
C ASN A 59 3.03 13.78 11.82
N THR A 60 3.32 15.05 12.07
CA THR A 60 4.62 15.49 12.60
C THR A 60 4.90 15.03 14.03
N ASN A 61 3.91 14.50 14.75
CA ASN A 61 4.08 13.92 16.08
C ASN A 61 4.59 12.47 16.02
N VAL A 62 4.48 11.80 14.87
CA VAL A 62 5.00 10.45 14.67
C VAL A 62 6.23 10.51 13.78
N THR A 63 7.39 10.51 14.40
CA THR A 63 8.68 10.59 13.70
C THR A 63 9.29 9.22 13.42
N GLN A 64 8.76 8.16 14.03
CA GLN A 64 9.24 6.80 13.86
C GLN A 64 8.19 5.92 13.19
N TRP A 65 8.62 5.08 12.25
CA TRP A 65 7.69 4.25 11.48
C TRP A 65 8.33 2.96 10.95
N THR A 66 7.47 2.03 10.54
CA THR A 66 7.88 0.77 9.94
C THR A 66 7.10 0.54 8.66
N GLY A 67 7.80 0.21 7.57
CA GLY A 67 7.22 -0.14 6.28
C GLY A 67 7.34 -1.63 5.98
N PHE A 68 6.32 -2.21 5.40
CA PHE A 68 6.30 -3.53 4.79
C PHE A 68 5.91 -3.36 3.33
N THR A 69 6.85 -3.58 2.43
CA THR A 69 6.64 -3.34 1.00
C THR A 69 7.21 -4.49 0.18
N VAL A 70 6.98 -4.48 -1.13
CA VAL A 70 7.69 -5.32 -2.09
C VAL A 70 8.66 -4.46 -2.91
N ASP A 71 9.49 -5.12 -3.71
CA ASP A 71 10.37 -4.46 -4.66
C ASP A 71 9.60 -3.82 -5.84
N ASP A 72 10.20 -2.83 -6.50
CA ASP A 72 9.62 -2.05 -7.60
C ASP A 72 9.21 -2.93 -8.79
N GLN A 73 9.95 -4.03 -9.03
CA GLN A 73 9.59 -5.00 -10.05
C GLN A 73 8.31 -5.75 -9.69
N THR A 74 8.16 -6.17 -8.43
CA THR A 74 6.94 -6.83 -7.93
C THR A 74 5.75 -5.88 -7.99
N PHE A 75 5.94 -4.59 -7.67
CA PHE A 75 4.94 -3.56 -7.95
C PHE A 75 4.57 -3.52 -9.43
N ALA A 76 5.55 -3.46 -10.34
CA ALA A 76 5.32 -3.37 -11.78
C ALA A 76 4.56 -4.58 -12.34
N LEU A 77 4.89 -5.79 -11.89
CA LEU A 77 4.24 -7.04 -12.31
C LEU A 77 2.81 -7.18 -11.79
N SER A 78 2.48 -6.49 -10.70
CA SER A 78 1.15 -6.58 -10.10
C SER A 78 0.13 -5.66 -10.78
N LYS A 79 0.59 -4.71 -11.61
CA LYS A 79 -0.25 -3.72 -12.30
C LYS A 79 -1.15 -4.36 -13.38
N PRO A 80 -2.44 -3.97 -13.48
CA PRO A 80 -3.26 -4.31 -14.62
C PRO A 80 -2.72 -3.61 -15.86
N THR A 81 -2.65 -4.34 -16.96
CA THR A 81 -2.02 -3.88 -18.21
C THR A 81 -2.96 -3.06 -19.10
N ASP A 82 -4.24 -3.01 -18.77
CA ASP A 82 -5.32 -2.45 -19.60
C ASP A 82 -5.92 -1.13 -19.05
N THR A 83 -5.38 -0.60 -17.95
CA THR A 83 -5.87 0.61 -17.26
C THR A 83 -4.75 1.60 -16.96
N VAL A 84 -5.13 2.85 -16.64
CA VAL A 84 -4.21 3.82 -16.02
C VAL A 84 -3.66 3.23 -14.72
N ASP A 85 -2.33 3.31 -14.56
CA ASP A 85 -1.62 2.77 -13.41
C ASP A 85 -2.17 3.37 -12.09
N PRO A 86 -2.93 2.61 -11.30
CA PRO A 86 -3.61 3.14 -10.12
C PRO A 86 -2.62 3.49 -9.01
N ILE A 87 -1.41 2.90 -9.03
CA ILE A 87 -0.34 3.21 -8.08
C ILE A 87 0.14 4.65 -8.25
N TYR A 88 0.14 5.19 -9.47
CA TYR A 88 0.69 6.52 -9.78
C TYR A 88 -0.40 7.58 -9.94
N GLY A 89 -1.64 7.17 -10.22
CA GLY A 89 -2.70 8.10 -10.60
C GLY A 89 -3.90 8.19 -9.67
N ASP A 90 -4.08 7.25 -8.73
CA ASP A 90 -5.28 7.19 -7.88
C ASP A 90 -4.96 7.32 -6.38
N PRO A 91 -5.16 8.51 -5.79
CA PRO A 91 -4.95 8.73 -4.36
C PRO A 91 -5.73 7.79 -3.44
N VAL A 92 -6.87 7.23 -3.87
CA VAL A 92 -7.60 6.25 -3.06
C VAL A 92 -6.87 4.92 -2.99
N THR A 93 -6.42 4.38 -4.12
CA THR A 93 -5.59 3.17 -4.16
C THR A 93 -4.29 3.37 -3.38
N GLN A 94 -3.63 4.51 -3.56
CA GLN A 94 -2.41 4.87 -2.81
C GLN A 94 -2.65 4.88 -1.29
N LYS A 95 -3.78 5.45 -0.84
CA LYS A 95 -4.21 5.45 0.56
C LYS A 95 -4.37 4.03 1.10
N LEU A 96 -5.02 3.14 0.34
CA LEU A 96 -5.24 1.75 0.76
C LEU A 96 -3.93 0.98 0.87
N ILE A 97 -3.03 1.16 -0.11
CA ILE A 97 -1.69 0.55 -0.12
C ILE A 97 -0.89 0.99 1.12
N LEU A 98 -0.72 2.30 1.33
CA LEU A 98 0.05 2.80 2.49
C LEU A 98 -0.61 2.44 3.82
N GLY A 99 -1.95 2.43 3.87
CA GLY A 99 -2.69 1.96 5.04
C GLY A 99 -2.33 0.53 5.44
N ALA A 100 -2.11 -0.35 4.46
CA ALA A 100 -1.74 -1.75 4.68
C ALA A 100 -0.23 -1.96 4.88
N GLN A 101 0.61 -1.04 4.41
CA GLN A 101 2.07 -1.21 4.36
C GLN A 101 2.84 -0.41 5.42
N VAL A 102 2.24 0.62 6.00
CA VAL A 102 2.92 1.48 6.98
C VAL A 102 2.36 1.27 8.38
N SER A 103 3.23 1.32 9.39
CA SER A 103 2.91 1.32 10.81
C SER A 103 3.56 2.52 11.49
N ASN A 104 2.88 3.05 12.50
CA ASN A 104 3.50 3.97 13.45
C ASN A 104 4.50 3.22 14.35
N GLY A 105 5.59 3.88 14.70
CA GLY A 105 6.68 3.29 15.49
C GLY A 105 7.67 2.49 14.63
N LYS A 106 8.93 2.54 15.05
CA LYS A 106 10.02 1.81 14.39
C LYS A 106 10.24 0.46 15.05
N VAL A 107 10.33 -0.58 14.24
CA VAL A 107 10.66 -1.94 14.66
C VAL A 107 12.15 -2.20 14.50
N ASN A 108 12.80 -2.68 15.55
CA ASN A 108 14.15 -3.22 15.44
C ASN A 108 14.08 -4.63 14.86
N HIS A 109 14.70 -4.88 13.71
CA HIS A 109 14.71 -6.20 13.07
C HIS A 109 15.46 -7.28 13.87
N GLU A 110 16.24 -6.86 14.88
CA GLU A 110 16.90 -7.75 15.85
C GLU A 110 16.19 -7.80 17.22
N ASP A 111 14.91 -7.38 17.28
CA ASP A 111 14.13 -7.50 18.52
C ASP A 111 14.04 -8.98 18.96
N PRO A 112 14.35 -9.31 20.24
CA PRO A 112 14.27 -10.67 20.75
C PRO A 112 12.89 -11.33 20.59
N ALA A 113 11.80 -10.54 20.60
CA ALA A 113 10.44 -11.06 20.40
C ALA A 113 10.26 -11.73 19.04
N ILE A 114 10.98 -11.25 18.00
CA ILE A 114 10.96 -11.84 16.65
C ILE A 114 11.48 -13.29 16.69
N SER A 115 12.44 -13.60 17.57
CA SER A 115 12.99 -14.96 17.71
C SER A 115 12.19 -15.86 18.66
N GLY A 116 11.20 -15.29 19.37
CA GLY A 116 10.33 -15.99 20.31
C GLY A 116 8.95 -16.26 19.70
N GLU A 117 7.91 -15.70 20.30
CA GLU A 117 6.51 -15.88 19.89
C GLU A 117 6.14 -15.07 18.63
N GLY A 118 7.03 -14.20 18.17
CA GLY A 118 6.78 -13.24 17.10
C GLY A 118 6.41 -11.85 17.64
N LEU A 119 6.68 -10.84 16.84
CA LEU A 119 6.37 -9.44 17.13
C LEU A 119 5.16 -9.01 16.30
N LYS A 120 4.07 -8.63 16.97
CA LYS A 120 2.87 -8.09 16.33
C LYS A 120 3.00 -6.59 16.10
N ILE A 121 2.72 -6.16 14.89
CA ILE A 121 2.85 -4.77 14.43
C ILE A 121 1.51 -4.34 13.84
N LYS A 122 0.94 -3.26 14.36
CA LYS A 122 -0.37 -2.76 13.90
C LYS A 122 -0.18 -1.72 12.80
N MET A 123 -0.68 -2.03 11.62
CA MET A 123 -0.63 -1.16 10.44
C MET A 123 -1.60 0.02 10.57
N LEU A 124 -1.44 1.03 9.73
CA LEU A 124 -2.29 2.23 9.74
C LEU A 124 -3.76 1.93 9.44
N ASN A 125 -4.06 0.89 8.66
CA ASN A 125 -5.43 0.40 8.43
C ASN A 125 -5.99 -0.45 9.61
N GLY A 126 -5.21 -0.62 10.68
CA GLY A 126 -5.60 -1.36 11.87
C GLY A 126 -5.40 -2.87 11.81
N LYS A 127 -5.03 -3.45 10.66
CA LYS A 127 -4.64 -4.86 10.53
C LYS A 127 -3.27 -5.10 11.21
N GLU A 128 -2.96 -6.36 11.50
CA GLU A 128 -1.71 -6.73 12.19
C GLU A 128 -0.79 -7.58 11.30
N ILE A 129 0.50 -7.28 11.36
CA ILE A 129 1.58 -8.11 10.82
C ILE A 129 2.31 -8.80 11.97
N ASN A 130 2.48 -10.12 11.90
CA ASN A 130 3.34 -10.87 12.81
C ASN A 130 4.71 -11.09 12.16
N LEU A 131 5.74 -10.48 12.75
CA LEU A 131 7.13 -10.61 12.34
C LEU A 131 7.83 -11.66 13.21
N VAL A 132 8.30 -12.76 12.61
CA VAL A 132 8.88 -13.90 13.33
C VAL A 132 10.07 -14.49 12.58
N LYS A 133 11.06 -15.01 13.30
CA LYS A 133 12.13 -15.84 12.73
C LYS A 133 11.69 -17.31 12.75
N LYS A 134 11.51 -17.91 11.57
CA LYS A 134 11.18 -19.33 11.38
C LYS A 134 12.30 -19.99 10.59
N ASP A 135 12.86 -21.08 11.13
CA ASP A 135 14.00 -21.78 10.53
C ASP A 135 15.19 -20.86 10.19
N GLY A 136 15.42 -19.84 11.03
CA GLY A 136 16.47 -18.83 10.84
C GLY A 136 16.16 -17.75 9.80
N LYS A 137 14.99 -17.80 9.14
CA LYS A 137 14.55 -16.78 8.17
C LYS A 137 13.56 -15.82 8.82
N LEU A 138 13.70 -14.53 8.52
CA LEU A 138 12.75 -13.51 8.95
C LEU A 138 11.50 -13.57 8.06
N MET A 139 10.33 -13.67 8.70
CA MET A 139 9.04 -13.86 8.05
C MET A 139 8.04 -12.83 8.57
N ALA A 140 7.25 -12.23 7.69
CA ALA A 140 6.10 -11.38 8.02
C ALA A 140 4.82 -12.10 7.60
N ASN A 141 3.96 -12.55 8.54
CA ASN A 141 2.76 -13.34 8.26
C ASN A 141 2.98 -14.46 7.22
N ASP A 142 4.00 -15.29 7.46
CA ASP A 142 4.46 -16.39 6.59
C ASP A 142 5.10 -15.99 5.26
N MET A 143 5.32 -14.69 5.02
CA MET A 143 6.04 -14.19 3.85
C MET A 143 7.52 -13.95 4.17
N PRO A 144 8.48 -14.47 3.38
CA PRO A 144 9.90 -14.17 3.56
C PRO A 144 10.21 -12.69 3.38
N VAL A 145 11.02 -12.16 4.29
CA VAL A 145 11.66 -10.85 4.12
C VAL A 145 12.93 -11.03 3.30
N LYS A 146 12.97 -10.43 2.10
CA LYS A 146 14.12 -10.41 1.19
C LYS A 146 15.22 -9.48 1.67
N ASN A 147 14.84 -8.30 2.15
CA ASN A 147 15.78 -7.24 2.51
C ASN A 147 15.22 -6.36 3.64
N VAL A 148 16.12 -5.72 4.38
CA VAL A 148 15.76 -4.78 5.44
C VAL A 148 16.59 -3.51 5.30
N PHE A 149 15.92 -2.38 5.18
CA PHE A 149 16.55 -1.06 5.32
C PHE A 149 16.23 -0.51 6.70
N SER A 150 17.21 0.07 7.38
CA SER A 150 16.97 0.71 8.67
C SER A 150 17.81 1.97 8.81
N SER A 151 17.16 3.03 9.30
CA SER A 151 17.78 4.31 9.69
C SER A 151 17.62 4.51 11.19
N ALA A 152 17.85 5.72 11.71
CA ALA A 152 17.52 6.06 13.09
C ALA A 152 16.00 5.97 13.37
N ASN A 153 15.17 6.41 12.42
CA ASN A 153 13.74 6.65 12.63
C ASN A 153 12.82 5.64 11.91
N ALA A 154 13.32 4.94 10.90
CA ALA A 154 12.49 4.08 10.09
C ALA A 154 13.14 2.70 9.88
N THR A 155 12.29 1.71 9.63
CA THR A 155 12.70 0.39 9.16
C THR A 155 11.76 -0.06 8.06
N ILE A 156 12.30 -0.51 6.93
CA ILE A 156 11.53 -1.03 5.79
C ILE A 156 11.90 -2.49 5.60
N PHE A 157 10.91 -3.36 5.71
CA PHE A 157 10.99 -4.78 5.37
C PHE A 157 10.51 -4.96 3.92
N VAL A 158 11.39 -5.46 3.06
CA VAL A 158 11.05 -5.81 1.68
C VAL A 158 10.67 -7.29 1.63
N LEU A 159 9.48 -7.55 1.15
CA LEU A 159 8.84 -8.85 1.11
C LEU A 159 8.92 -9.46 -0.29
N GLU A 160 8.75 -10.77 -0.37
CA GLU A 160 8.68 -11.46 -1.65
C GLU A 160 7.37 -11.16 -2.41
N TYR A 161 6.25 -11.04 -1.69
CA TYR A 161 4.94 -10.71 -2.24
C TYR A 161 4.20 -9.71 -1.35
N PHE A 162 3.15 -9.07 -1.90
CA PHE A 162 2.32 -8.14 -1.15
C PHE A 162 1.61 -8.83 0.02
N LEU A 163 1.59 -8.15 1.16
CA LEU A 163 0.75 -8.49 2.30
C LEU A 163 -0.39 -7.46 2.41
N PHE A 164 -1.60 -7.94 2.71
CA PHE A 164 -2.76 -7.15 3.17
C PHE A 164 -3.47 -6.19 2.22
N VAL A 165 -3.10 -6.14 0.94
CA VAL A 165 -4.04 -5.61 -0.06
C VAL A 165 -4.97 -6.76 -0.42
N SER A 166 -6.14 -6.81 0.22
CA SER A 166 -7.10 -7.87 -0.12
C SER A 166 -7.62 -7.64 -1.53
N ASP A 167 -8.00 -8.70 -2.23
CA ASP A 167 -8.66 -8.57 -3.53
C ASP A 167 -9.85 -7.60 -3.46
N SER A 168 -10.52 -7.49 -2.31
CA SER A 168 -11.59 -6.50 -2.07
C SER A 168 -11.08 -5.05 -2.02
N ASP A 169 -9.98 -4.78 -1.29
CA ASP A 169 -9.38 -3.44 -1.21
C ASP A 169 -8.89 -2.99 -2.60
N ILE A 170 -8.39 -3.93 -3.41
CA ILE A 170 -7.92 -3.64 -4.76
C ILE A 170 -9.09 -3.52 -5.75
N CYS A 171 -10.09 -4.42 -5.66
CA CYS A 171 -11.30 -4.34 -6.47
C CYS A 171 -12.06 -3.04 -6.19
N GLU A 172 -12.08 -2.53 -4.97
CA GLU A 172 -12.67 -1.21 -4.68
C GLU A 172 -11.92 -0.06 -5.37
N GLY A 173 -10.59 -0.11 -5.41
CA GLY A 173 -9.78 0.84 -6.18
C GLY A 173 -10.04 0.76 -7.69
N ILE A 174 -10.03 -0.46 -8.24
CA ILE A 174 -10.28 -0.72 -9.66
C ILE A 174 -11.71 -0.38 -10.04
N ASP A 175 -12.72 -0.78 -9.29
CA ASP A 175 -14.13 -0.46 -9.52
C ASP A 175 -14.35 1.05 -9.56
N ARG A 176 -13.63 1.83 -8.76
CA ARG A 176 -13.69 3.30 -8.80
C ARG A 176 -13.10 3.85 -10.09
N ILE A 177 -12.00 3.27 -10.57
CA ILE A 177 -11.39 3.64 -11.86
C ILE A 177 -12.31 3.22 -13.02
N GLN A 178 -12.85 2.01 -13.00
CA GLN A 178 -13.82 1.52 -13.98
C GLN A 178 -15.07 2.39 -14.05
N LYS A 179 -15.62 2.80 -12.89
CA LYS A 179 -16.77 3.74 -12.83
C LYS A 179 -16.42 5.12 -13.36
N LYS A 180 -15.18 5.58 -13.16
CA LYS A 180 -14.70 6.87 -13.68
C LYS A 180 -14.47 6.84 -15.19
N GLU A 181 -13.94 5.75 -15.72
CA GLU A 181 -13.57 5.60 -17.14
C GLU A 181 -14.69 5.02 -18.01
N GLY A 182 -15.68 4.35 -17.41
CA GLY A 182 -16.77 3.68 -18.13
C GLY A 182 -16.35 2.40 -18.85
N VAL A 183 -15.22 1.80 -18.45
CA VAL A 183 -14.63 0.59 -19.06
C VAL A 183 -14.37 -0.46 -17.97
N VAL A 184 -14.62 -1.74 -18.27
CA VAL A 184 -14.31 -2.86 -17.36
C VAL A 184 -12.86 -3.29 -17.61
N HIS A 185 -12.05 -3.27 -16.56
CA HIS A 185 -10.63 -3.61 -16.58
C HIS A 185 -10.39 -4.96 -15.92
N THR A 186 -9.29 -5.60 -16.29
CA THR A 186 -8.82 -6.86 -15.71
C THR A 186 -8.51 -6.66 -14.21
N PRO A 187 -9.02 -7.50 -13.29
CA PRO A 187 -8.75 -7.38 -11.86
C PRO A 187 -7.24 -7.50 -11.55
N TRP A 188 -6.76 -6.78 -10.54
CA TRP A 188 -5.38 -6.87 -10.07
C TRP A 188 -5.01 -8.29 -9.66
N GLY A 189 -3.79 -8.74 -9.97
CA GLY A 189 -3.33 -10.09 -9.62
C GLY A 189 -3.99 -11.24 -10.40
N SER A 190 -4.82 -10.95 -11.40
CA SER A 190 -5.47 -11.99 -12.23
C SER A 190 -4.60 -12.52 -13.37
N HIS A 191 -3.40 -11.97 -13.58
CA HIS A 191 -2.40 -12.62 -14.43
C HIS A 191 -1.88 -13.87 -13.70
N PRO A 192 -1.95 -15.07 -14.33
CA PRO A 192 -1.28 -16.23 -13.77
C PRO A 192 0.20 -15.89 -13.61
N TYR A 193 0.71 -16.01 -12.38
CA TYR A 193 2.14 -15.98 -12.13
C TYR A 193 2.77 -17.12 -12.95
N GLU A 194 3.42 -16.79 -14.06
CA GLU A 194 4.35 -17.73 -14.71
C GLU A 194 5.63 -17.71 -13.88
N GLU A 195 5.79 -18.72 -13.01
CA GLU A 195 7.10 -19.04 -12.43
C GLU A 195 8.10 -19.19 -13.58
N LYS A 196 9.13 -18.33 -13.61
CA LYS A 196 10.27 -18.49 -14.51
C LYS A 196 11.35 -19.34 -13.88
#